data_AF-A0A5V4TNZ9-F1
#
_entry.id   AF-A0A5V4TNZ9-F1
#
_cell.length_a   1.000
_cell.length_b   1.000
_cell.length_c   1.000
_cell.angle_alpha   90.00
_cell.angle_beta   90.00
_cell.angle_gamma   90.00
#
_symmetry.space_group_name_H-M   'P 1'
#
loop_
_entity.id
_entity.type
_entity.pdbx_description
1 polymer ?
#
loop_
_entity_poly.entity_id
_entity_poly.type
_entity_poly.pdbx_seq_one_letter_code
_entity_poly.pdbx_strand_id
1 'polypeptide(L)'
;MQTIDGNGAVASVAFRTSEVIAIYPITPSSTMAEQADAWASNGLKNVWGDTPRVVEMQSEGGAIAAVHGALQTGSLSTSFTSSQGLLLMIPTLYKLAGQLTPFVLHVAARTVATHALSIFGDHSDVMAVRQTGCAMLCAASVQEAQDFALIAHRATLKSRVPFIHFFDGFRTSHEINKIIPLTDETILNLMPQAEIDAHRARALNPEHPVIRGTSANPDTYFQSREATNPWYNAVYDHVEEAMKAFGDATGRQYQPFEYYGHPQAERVIIMMGSALGTCEEVVDELLIRGEKVGVLKVRLFRPFSAKHLLQALPETVRAIAVLDRTKEPGAQAEPLYLDVMTALAEAFNNGERETLPRTIGGRYGLSSKEFGPACVLAVFNELSRAKPKPRFTV
;
A
#
# COMPACT_ATOMS: atom_id res chain seq x y z
N MET A 1 -19.10 -4.67 -16.02
CA MET A 1 -19.35 -4.02 -14.71
C MET A 1 -19.88 -5.08 -13.76
N GLN A 2 -19.37 -5.13 -12.53
CA GLN A 2 -19.76 -6.06 -11.47
C GLN A 2 -19.94 -5.28 -10.16
N THR A 3 -20.87 -5.71 -9.31
CA THR A 3 -21.05 -5.17 -7.96
C THR A 3 -20.37 -6.11 -6.97
N ILE A 4 -19.36 -5.61 -6.26
CA ILE A 4 -18.51 -6.41 -5.34
C ILE A 4 -17.92 -5.50 -4.27
N ASP A 5 -17.46 -6.07 -3.16
CA ASP A 5 -16.72 -5.34 -2.13
C ASP A 5 -15.21 -5.34 -2.38
N GLY A 6 -14.47 -4.54 -1.61
CA GLY A 6 -13.01 -4.45 -1.72
C GLY A 6 -12.30 -5.78 -1.48
N ASN A 7 -12.74 -6.55 -0.49
CA ASN A 7 -12.21 -7.89 -0.22
C ASN A 7 -12.37 -8.80 -1.44
N GLY A 8 -13.58 -8.90 -2.00
CA GLY A 8 -13.87 -9.70 -3.19
C GLY A 8 -13.06 -9.31 -4.41
N ALA A 9 -12.93 -8.00 -4.64
CA ALA A 9 -12.17 -7.50 -5.78
C ALA A 9 -10.67 -7.86 -5.68
N VAL A 10 -10.09 -7.73 -4.48
CA VAL A 10 -8.68 -8.06 -4.22
C VAL A 10 -8.44 -9.56 -4.24
N ALA A 11 -9.28 -10.34 -3.54
CA ALA A 11 -9.18 -11.79 -3.52
C ALA A 11 -9.21 -12.38 -4.93
N SER A 12 -10.09 -11.84 -5.80
CA SER A 12 -10.21 -12.29 -7.19
C SER A 12 -8.90 -12.15 -7.97
N VAL A 13 -8.19 -11.03 -7.81
CA VAL A 13 -6.88 -10.82 -8.46
C VAL A 13 -5.81 -11.71 -7.81
N ALA A 14 -5.74 -11.72 -6.49
CA ALA A 14 -4.75 -12.49 -5.74
C ALA A 14 -4.83 -14.00 -6.04
N PHE A 15 -6.05 -14.55 -6.10
CA PHE A 15 -6.30 -15.95 -6.44
C PHE A 15 -5.83 -16.27 -7.86
N ARG A 16 -6.21 -15.42 -8.83
CA ARG A 16 -5.91 -15.64 -10.24
C ARG A 16 -4.43 -15.44 -10.59
N THR A 17 -3.65 -14.81 -9.71
CA THR A 17 -2.20 -14.52 -9.90
C THR A 17 -1.29 -15.35 -8.99
N SER A 18 -1.83 -16.31 -8.25
CA SER A 18 -1.05 -17.13 -7.30
C SER A 18 -1.19 -18.63 -7.56
N GLU A 19 -0.20 -19.39 -7.09
CA GLU A 19 -0.17 -20.87 -7.10
C GLU A 19 -0.38 -21.42 -5.69
N VAL A 20 0.11 -20.71 -4.66
CA VAL A 20 -0.07 -21.07 -3.24
C VAL A 20 -0.60 -19.88 -2.46
N ILE A 21 -1.60 -20.12 -1.60
CA ILE A 21 -2.22 -19.10 -0.76
C ILE A 21 -2.26 -19.65 0.67
N ALA A 22 -1.36 -19.18 1.53
CA ALA A 22 -1.40 -19.58 2.94
C ALA A 22 -2.19 -18.53 3.74
N ILE A 23 -3.16 -18.98 4.52
CA ILE A 23 -4.15 -18.12 5.16
C ILE A 23 -4.25 -18.38 6.67
N TYR A 24 -4.77 -17.38 7.37
CA TYR A 24 -5.32 -17.50 8.71
C TYR A 24 -6.41 -16.43 8.88
N PRO A 25 -7.60 -16.78 9.41
CA PRO A 25 -8.73 -15.87 9.44
C PRO A 25 -8.54 -14.75 10.49
N ILE A 26 -8.62 -13.49 10.04
CA ILE A 26 -8.68 -12.32 10.92
C ILE A 26 -9.52 -11.22 10.28
N THR A 27 -10.58 -10.78 10.98
CA THR A 27 -11.44 -9.66 10.53
C THR A 27 -10.62 -8.38 10.36
N PRO A 28 -10.85 -7.52 9.35
CA PRO A 28 -11.80 -7.64 8.24
C PRO A 28 -11.27 -8.36 6.99
N SER A 29 -10.12 -9.03 7.05
CA SER A 29 -9.51 -9.71 5.90
C SER A 29 -10.03 -11.13 5.61
N SER A 30 -10.71 -11.77 6.57
CA SER A 30 -11.16 -13.18 6.47
C SER A 30 -11.93 -13.49 5.19
N THR A 31 -12.76 -12.57 4.70
CA THR A 31 -13.54 -12.75 3.47
C THR A 31 -12.66 -13.05 2.26
N MET A 32 -11.46 -12.46 2.17
CA MET A 32 -10.52 -12.77 1.08
C MET A 32 -10.05 -14.21 1.13
N ALA A 33 -9.74 -14.71 2.33
CA ALA A 33 -9.29 -16.07 2.56
C ALA A 33 -10.41 -17.09 2.31
N GLU A 34 -11.61 -16.81 2.81
CA GLU A 34 -12.81 -17.64 2.62
C GLU A 34 -13.19 -17.77 1.13
N GLN A 35 -13.11 -16.68 0.37
CA GLN A 35 -13.37 -16.70 -1.08
C GLN A 35 -12.31 -17.49 -1.84
N ALA A 36 -11.03 -17.30 -1.51
CA ALA A 36 -9.96 -18.05 -2.13
C ALA A 36 -10.10 -19.56 -1.88
N ASP A 37 -10.43 -19.96 -0.64
CA ASP A 37 -10.68 -21.36 -0.28
C ASP A 37 -11.89 -21.95 -1.01
N ALA A 38 -13.00 -21.21 -1.06
CA ALA A 38 -14.20 -21.62 -1.77
C ALA A 38 -13.95 -21.77 -3.28
N TRP A 39 -13.20 -20.86 -3.91
CA TRP A 39 -12.85 -20.96 -5.33
C TRP A 39 -11.93 -22.15 -5.62
N ALA A 40 -10.94 -22.39 -4.77
CA ALA A 40 -10.06 -23.56 -4.90
C ALA A 40 -10.86 -24.88 -4.77
N SER A 41 -11.73 -24.97 -3.76
CA SER A 41 -12.58 -26.14 -3.51
C SER A 41 -13.56 -26.42 -4.66
N ASN A 42 -14.01 -25.38 -5.36
CA ASN A 42 -14.84 -25.50 -6.56
C ASN A 42 -14.04 -25.72 -7.86
N GLY A 43 -12.72 -25.88 -7.77
CA GLY A 43 -11.86 -26.16 -8.92
C GLY A 43 -11.65 -24.96 -9.85
N LEU A 44 -11.92 -23.73 -9.40
CA LEU A 44 -11.64 -22.53 -10.18
C LEU A 44 -10.14 -22.46 -10.49
N LYS A 45 -9.82 -22.01 -11.71
CA LYS A 45 -8.44 -21.93 -12.20
C LYS A 45 -7.90 -20.51 -12.07
N ASN A 46 -6.59 -20.41 -11.84
CA ASN A 46 -5.83 -19.18 -12.02
C ASN A 46 -5.61 -18.92 -13.52
N VAL A 47 -4.94 -17.81 -13.87
CA VAL A 47 -4.74 -17.44 -15.28
C VAL A 47 -3.82 -18.39 -16.05
N TRP A 48 -3.13 -19.31 -15.37
CA TRP A 48 -2.29 -20.34 -16.00
C TRP A 48 -2.98 -21.71 -16.10
N GLY A 49 -4.24 -21.82 -15.68
CA GLY A 49 -5.02 -23.06 -15.78
C GLY A 49 -4.90 -24.02 -14.59
N ASP A 50 -4.17 -23.64 -13.54
CA ASP A 50 -4.00 -24.42 -12.32
C ASP A 50 -4.97 -23.98 -11.22
N THR A 51 -5.33 -24.88 -10.30
CA THR A 51 -6.10 -24.52 -9.11
C THR A 51 -5.14 -24.12 -7.99
N PRO A 52 -5.16 -22.87 -7.50
CA PRO A 52 -4.32 -22.45 -6.38
C PRO A 52 -4.48 -23.34 -5.16
N ARG A 53 -3.37 -23.70 -4.52
CA ARG A 53 -3.38 -24.46 -3.27
C ARG A 53 -3.59 -23.52 -2.10
N VAL A 54 -4.77 -23.55 -1.50
CA VAL A 54 -5.08 -22.80 -0.28
C VAL A 54 -4.76 -23.65 0.94
N VAL A 55 -4.04 -23.08 1.91
CA VAL A 55 -3.63 -23.79 3.14
C VAL A 55 -3.87 -22.89 4.35
N GLU A 56 -4.73 -23.32 5.25
CA GLU A 56 -4.91 -22.67 6.56
C GLU A 56 -3.80 -23.11 7.51
N MET A 57 -3.14 -22.14 8.16
CA MET A 57 -2.08 -22.38 9.12
C MET A 57 -2.59 -22.21 10.56
N GLN A 58 -1.74 -22.46 11.56
CA GLN A 58 -2.11 -22.33 12.97
C GLN A 58 -2.17 -20.87 13.49
N SER A 59 -1.53 -19.95 12.77
CA SER A 59 -1.51 -18.51 13.03
C SER A 59 -0.99 -17.75 11.80
N GLU A 60 -1.12 -16.42 11.78
CA GLU A 60 -0.57 -15.57 10.73
C GLU A 60 0.95 -15.66 10.62
N GLY A 61 1.64 -15.87 11.74
CA GLY A 61 3.08 -16.14 11.75
C GLY A 61 3.43 -17.45 11.00
N GLY A 62 2.59 -18.47 11.15
CA GLY A 62 2.67 -19.72 10.38
C GLY A 62 2.32 -19.51 8.90
N ALA A 63 1.29 -18.72 8.62
CA ALA A 63 0.86 -18.38 7.25
C ALA A 63 1.97 -17.72 6.46
N ILE A 64 2.59 -16.65 6.97
CA ILE A 64 3.68 -15.98 6.25
C ILE A 64 4.93 -16.85 6.14
N ALA A 65 5.21 -17.72 7.12
CA ALA A 65 6.32 -18.66 7.05
C ALA A 65 6.09 -19.73 5.98
N ALA A 66 4.85 -20.21 5.81
CA ALA A 66 4.48 -21.11 4.72
C ALA A 66 4.59 -20.43 3.35
N VAL A 67 4.13 -19.17 3.23
CA VAL A 67 4.37 -18.35 2.04
C VAL A 67 5.86 -18.21 1.75
N HIS A 68 6.66 -17.89 2.76
CA HIS A 68 8.11 -17.78 2.60
C HIS A 68 8.73 -19.06 2.06
N GLY A 69 8.37 -20.22 2.63
CA GLY A 69 8.79 -21.53 2.14
C GLY A 69 8.39 -21.79 0.68
N ALA A 70 7.12 -21.54 0.32
CA ALA A 70 6.62 -21.73 -1.04
C ALA A 70 7.31 -20.81 -2.07
N LEU A 71 7.59 -19.56 -1.70
CA LEU A 71 8.35 -18.65 -2.55
C LEU A 71 9.79 -19.13 -2.77
N GLN A 72 10.40 -19.78 -1.76
CA GLN A 72 11.74 -20.37 -1.92
C GLN A 72 11.76 -21.53 -2.91
N THR A 73 10.62 -22.19 -3.18
CA THR A 73 10.51 -23.25 -4.19
C THR A 73 10.17 -22.72 -5.59
N GLY A 74 10.15 -21.40 -5.77
CA GLY A 74 9.86 -20.75 -7.06
C GLY A 74 8.37 -20.58 -7.36
N SER A 75 7.49 -20.95 -6.42
CA SER A 75 6.05 -20.74 -6.57
C SER A 75 5.70 -19.25 -6.44
N LEU A 76 4.62 -18.84 -7.09
CA LEU A 76 3.97 -17.55 -6.86
C LEU A 76 3.00 -17.70 -5.69
N SER A 77 3.20 -16.90 -4.64
CA SER A 77 2.45 -17.07 -3.39
C SER A 77 2.01 -15.76 -2.77
N THR A 78 0.86 -15.80 -2.10
CA THR A 78 0.25 -14.63 -1.45
C THR A 78 -0.37 -15.01 -0.09
N SER A 79 -0.76 -14.00 0.68
CA SER A 79 -1.55 -14.15 1.89
C SER A 79 -2.45 -12.92 2.10
N PHE A 80 -3.39 -13.05 3.04
CA PHE A 80 -4.33 -12.01 3.45
C PHE A 80 -4.23 -11.83 4.97
N THR A 81 -4.20 -10.59 5.46
CA THR A 81 -4.15 -10.35 6.91
C THR A 81 -4.63 -8.94 7.28
N SER A 82 -4.65 -8.67 8.59
CA SER A 82 -5.00 -7.38 9.20
C SER A 82 -4.41 -7.29 10.61
N SER A 83 -4.18 -6.08 11.13
CA SER A 83 -3.99 -5.80 12.56
C SER A 83 -2.98 -6.73 13.25
N GLN A 84 -3.40 -7.44 14.30
CA GLN A 84 -2.55 -8.34 15.08
C GLN A 84 -1.88 -9.40 14.20
N GLY A 85 -2.60 -9.89 13.19
CA GLY A 85 -2.09 -10.87 12.26
C GLY A 85 -0.89 -10.35 11.48
N LEU A 86 -0.97 -9.11 10.99
CA LEU A 86 0.15 -8.45 10.33
C LEU A 86 1.36 -8.30 11.26
N LEU A 87 1.13 -8.01 12.55
CA LEU A 87 2.22 -7.90 13.53
C LEU A 87 2.94 -9.25 13.73
N LEU A 88 2.21 -10.36 13.72
CA LEU A 88 2.81 -11.71 13.79
C LEU A 88 3.62 -12.07 12.53
N MET A 89 3.38 -11.38 11.42
CA MET A 89 4.13 -11.60 10.18
C MET A 89 5.46 -10.84 10.11
N ILE A 90 5.68 -9.83 10.97
CA ILE A 90 6.85 -8.92 10.93
C ILE A 90 8.20 -9.66 10.78
N PRO A 91 8.52 -10.68 11.59
CA PRO A 91 9.84 -11.32 11.50
C PRO A 91 10.11 -11.93 10.12
N THR A 92 9.10 -12.51 9.49
CA THR A 92 9.21 -13.13 8.17
C THR A 92 9.21 -12.08 7.05
N LEU A 93 8.51 -10.95 7.22
CA LEU A 93 8.57 -9.83 6.26
C LEU A 93 10.01 -9.32 6.08
N TYR A 94 10.78 -9.17 7.16
CA TYR A 94 12.20 -8.83 7.06
C TYR A 94 13.01 -9.87 6.28
N LYS A 95 12.69 -11.17 6.41
CA LYS A 95 13.37 -12.24 5.66
C LYS A 95 13.03 -12.16 4.17
N LEU A 96 11.76 -11.97 3.84
CA LEU A 96 11.29 -11.85 2.44
C LEU A 96 11.93 -10.63 1.75
N ALA A 97 11.93 -9.49 2.43
CA ALA A 97 12.53 -8.26 1.92
C ALA A 97 14.06 -8.36 1.80
N GLY A 98 14.73 -8.90 2.83
CA GLY A 98 16.18 -9.10 2.81
C GLY A 98 16.66 -10.13 1.79
N GLN A 99 15.78 -11.05 1.37
CA GLN A 99 16.06 -12.03 0.33
C GLN A 99 15.63 -11.57 -1.07
N LEU A 100 15.09 -10.36 -1.21
CA LEU A 100 14.58 -9.83 -2.49
C LEU A 100 13.66 -10.85 -3.18
N THR A 101 12.68 -11.32 -2.42
CA THR A 101 11.70 -12.32 -2.85
C THR A 101 10.40 -11.64 -3.27
N PRO A 102 9.99 -11.75 -4.54
CA PRO A 102 8.77 -11.12 -5.03
C PRO A 102 7.54 -11.80 -4.43
N PHE A 103 6.68 -11.02 -3.77
CA PHE A 103 5.38 -11.46 -3.29
C PHE A 103 4.52 -10.25 -2.93
N VAL A 104 3.20 -10.44 -2.85
CA VAL A 104 2.28 -9.41 -2.37
C VAL A 104 1.54 -9.92 -1.14
N LEU A 105 1.54 -9.13 -0.07
CA LEU A 105 0.64 -9.28 1.07
C LEU A 105 -0.53 -8.33 0.89
N HIS A 106 -1.75 -8.85 0.96
CA HIS A 106 -2.96 -8.02 0.89
C HIS A 106 -3.51 -7.76 2.29
N VAL A 107 -3.61 -6.48 2.67
CA VAL A 107 -3.98 -6.06 4.02
C VAL A 107 -5.23 -5.19 4.00
N ALA A 108 -6.30 -5.67 4.63
CA ALA A 108 -7.42 -4.81 4.99
C ALA A 108 -7.05 -4.09 6.30
N ALA A 109 -6.50 -2.87 6.18
CA ALA A 109 -5.82 -2.16 7.27
C ALA A 109 -6.77 -1.92 8.46
N ARG A 110 -6.33 -2.31 9.65
CA ARG A 110 -7.15 -2.39 10.86
C ARG A 110 -6.37 -1.95 12.09
N THR A 111 -7.10 -1.29 12.99
CA THR A 111 -6.63 -0.86 14.31
C THR A 111 -5.88 -1.97 15.06
N VAL A 112 -4.68 -1.66 15.55
CA VAL A 112 -3.95 -2.48 16.52
C VAL A 112 -4.56 -2.29 17.90
N ALA A 113 -4.83 -3.40 18.59
CA ALA A 113 -5.31 -3.41 19.95
C ALA A 113 -4.29 -2.75 20.89
N THR A 114 -4.73 -1.70 21.58
CA THR A 114 -3.90 -0.95 22.55
C THR A 114 -4.57 -0.96 23.91
N HIS A 115 -5.31 0.09 24.26
CA HIS A 115 -6.15 0.14 25.46
C HIS A 115 -7.43 -0.70 25.32
N ALA A 116 -7.84 -0.97 24.07
CA ALA A 116 -8.97 -1.81 23.71
C ALA A 116 -8.71 -2.47 22.36
N LEU A 117 -9.36 -3.61 22.10
CA LEU A 117 -9.45 -4.21 20.78
C LEU A 117 -10.40 -3.37 19.91
N SER A 118 -10.04 -3.18 18.65
CA SER A 118 -10.98 -2.77 17.62
C SER A 118 -10.78 -3.59 16.36
N ILE A 119 -11.89 -4.03 15.77
CA ILE A 119 -11.89 -4.70 14.46
C ILE A 119 -11.90 -3.69 13.30
N PHE A 120 -12.08 -2.41 13.58
CA PHE A 120 -12.34 -1.39 12.57
C PHE A 120 -11.06 -0.79 11.98
N GLY A 121 -11.21 -0.15 10.83
CA GLY A 121 -10.12 0.27 9.94
C GLY A 121 -9.41 1.56 10.35
N ASP A 122 -8.09 1.46 10.45
CA ASP A 122 -7.13 2.56 10.42
C ASP A 122 -5.77 2.02 9.95
N HIS A 123 -4.71 2.83 9.91
CA HIS A 123 -3.40 2.44 9.39
C HIS A 123 -2.40 2.01 10.46
N SER A 124 -2.81 1.82 11.71
CA SER A 124 -1.85 1.51 12.79
C SER A 124 -1.07 0.22 12.58
N ASP A 125 -1.65 -0.77 11.89
CA ASP A 125 -1.02 -2.04 11.57
C ASP A 125 0.00 -1.92 10.43
N VAL A 126 -0.37 -1.32 9.31
CA VAL A 126 0.52 -1.10 8.17
C VAL A 126 1.66 -0.15 8.53
N MET A 127 1.42 0.83 9.40
CA MET A 127 2.48 1.73 9.88
C MET A 127 3.46 1.03 10.82
N ALA A 128 3.05 -0.04 11.51
CA ALA A 128 3.93 -0.84 12.37
C ALA A 128 4.92 -1.72 11.59
N VAL A 129 4.73 -1.86 10.28
CA VAL A 129 5.58 -2.69 9.41
C VAL A 129 6.34 -1.90 8.33
N ARG A 130 6.27 -0.57 8.35
CA ARG A 130 6.90 0.32 7.34
C ARG A 130 8.41 0.18 7.21
N GLN A 131 9.07 -0.35 8.23
CA GLN A 131 10.52 -0.55 8.34
C GLN A 131 11.00 -1.94 7.88
N THR A 132 10.08 -2.85 7.55
CA THR A 132 10.41 -4.24 7.20
C THR A 132 11.19 -4.37 5.89
N GLY A 133 11.14 -3.33 5.04
CA GLY A 133 11.68 -3.35 3.68
C GLY A 133 10.63 -3.73 2.62
N CYS A 134 9.37 -3.95 3.00
CA CYS A 134 8.31 -4.06 2.00
C CYS A 134 8.00 -2.70 1.36
N ALA A 135 7.75 -2.72 0.05
CA ALA A 135 7.06 -1.63 -0.61
C ALA A 135 5.60 -1.58 -0.11
N MET A 136 4.99 -0.40 -0.07
CA MET A 136 3.66 -0.21 0.50
C MET A 136 2.79 0.61 -0.46
N LEU A 137 1.75 -0.03 -1.01
CA LEU A 137 0.86 0.53 -2.02
C LEU A 137 -0.56 0.62 -1.45
N CYS A 138 -1.10 1.84 -1.35
CA CYS A 138 -2.37 2.16 -0.71
C CYS A 138 -3.46 2.44 -1.74
N ALA A 139 -4.55 1.67 -1.70
CA ALA A 139 -5.75 1.93 -2.48
C ALA A 139 -6.80 2.71 -1.67
N ALA A 140 -7.52 3.62 -2.32
CA ALA A 140 -8.53 4.48 -1.71
C ALA A 140 -9.98 4.09 -2.03
N SER A 141 -10.21 3.17 -2.97
CA SER A 141 -11.54 2.73 -3.36
C SER A 141 -11.57 1.24 -3.70
N VAL A 142 -12.77 0.67 -3.85
CA VAL A 142 -12.96 -0.74 -4.27
C VAL A 142 -12.32 -1.00 -5.64
N GLN A 143 -12.48 -0.07 -6.59
CA GLN A 143 -11.88 -0.17 -7.92
C GLN A 143 -10.35 -0.12 -7.83
N GLU A 144 -9.80 0.84 -7.08
CA GLU A 144 -8.35 0.93 -6.88
C GLU A 144 -7.80 -0.29 -6.14
N ALA A 145 -8.53 -0.87 -5.18
CA ALA A 145 -8.09 -2.07 -4.47
C ALA A 145 -7.90 -3.25 -5.45
N GLN A 146 -8.83 -3.44 -6.39
CA GLN A 146 -8.66 -4.42 -7.46
C GLN A 146 -7.43 -4.14 -8.32
N ASP A 147 -7.33 -2.90 -8.79
CA ASP A 147 -6.34 -2.51 -9.78
C ASP A 147 -4.93 -2.53 -9.19
N PHE A 148 -4.78 -2.06 -7.94
CA PHE A 148 -3.51 -2.01 -7.22
C PHE A 148 -3.07 -3.39 -6.75
N ALA A 149 -3.98 -4.34 -6.57
CA ALA A 149 -3.59 -5.73 -6.39
C ALA A 149 -2.79 -6.24 -7.59
N LEU A 150 -3.26 -6.02 -8.83
CA LEU A 150 -2.54 -6.48 -10.03
C LEU A 150 -1.25 -5.68 -10.26
N ILE A 151 -1.30 -4.37 -10.07
CA ILE A 151 -0.11 -3.50 -10.18
C ILE A 151 0.97 -3.94 -9.19
N ALA A 152 0.61 -4.27 -7.94
CA ALA A 152 1.57 -4.77 -6.95
C ALA A 152 2.18 -6.12 -7.37
N HIS A 153 1.37 -7.05 -7.90
CA HIS A 153 1.85 -8.35 -8.39
C HIS A 153 2.82 -8.21 -9.57
N ARG A 154 2.55 -7.28 -10.49
CA ARG A 154 3.48 -6.96 -11.58
C ARG A 154 4.76 -6.29 -11.08
N ALA A 155 4.62 -5.26 -10.23
CA ALA A 155 5.75 -4.47 -9.73
C ALA A 155 6.68 -5.28 -8.83
N THR A 156 6.15 -6.19 -8.00
CA THR A 156 6.98 -7.04 -7.13
C THR A 156 7.85 -8.00 -7.93
N LEU A 157 7.33 -8.59 -9.02
CA LEU A 157 8.09 -9.49 -9.89
C LEU A 157 9.27 -8.78 -10.56
N LYS A 158 9.04 -7.55 -11.03
CA LYS A 158 10.08 -6.74 -11.68
C LYS A 158 11.12 -6.20 -10.71
N SER A 159 10.67 -5.62 -9.59
CA SER A 159 11.55 -5.02 -8.59
C SER A 159 12.24 -6.05 -7.68
N ARG A 160 11.70 -7.26 -7.57
CA ARG A 160 12.02 -8.27 -6.56
C ARG A 160 11.80 -7.83 -5.11
N VAL A 161 11.26 -6.64 -4.88
CA VAL A 161 10.93 -6.14 -3.55
C VAL A 161 9.52 -6.62 -3.22
N PRO A 162 9.28 -7.16 -2.02
CA PRO A 162 7.94 -7.58 -1.61
C PRO A 162 7.02 -6.39 -1.39
N PHE A 163 5.72 -6.56 -1.68
CA PHE A 163 4.72 -5.51 -1.55
C PHE A 163 3.71 -5.81 -0.44
N ILE A 164 3.32 -4.77 0.28
CA ILE A 164 2.12 -4.72 1.09
C ILE A 164 1.12 -3.85 0.31
N HIS A 165 0.15 -4.50 -0.32
CA HIS A 165 -0.99 -3.81 -0.92
C HIS A 165 -2.08 -3.70 0.15
N PHE A 166 -2.47 -2.47 0.50
CA PHE A 166 -3.42 -2.25 1.58
C PHE A 166 -4.50 -1.23 1.23
N PHE A 167 -5.63 -1.38 1.91
CA PHE A 167 -6.83 -0.59 1.76
C PHE A 167 -7.60 -0.59 3.08
N ASP A 168 -8.46 0.39 3.28
CA ASP A 168 -9.01 0.66 4.60
C ASP A 168 -10.03 -0.41 5.02
N GLY A 169 -9.78 -1.05 6.16
CA GLY A 169 -10.66 -2.07 6.73
C GLY A 169 -12.07 -1.53 6.98
N PHE A 170 -13.07 -2.32 6.62
CA PHE A 170 -14.49 -1.95 6.53
C PHE A 170 -14.78 -0.85 5.50
N ARG A 171 -14.14 0.32 5.60
CA ARG A 171 -14.49 1.49 4.78
C ARG A 171 -14.23 1.28 3.29
N THR A 172 -13.25 0.45 2.93
CA THR A 172 -13.05 -0.01 1.55
C THR A 172 -13.27 -1.51 1.45
N SER A 173 -12.81 -2.28 2.44
CA SER A 173 -12.85 -3.75 2.34
C SER A 173 -14.26 -4.34 2.29
N HIS A 174 -15.25 -3.68 2.90
CA HIS A 174 -16.66 -4.10 2.94
C HIS A 174 -17.59 -3.10 2.21
N GLU A 175 -17.07 -2.02 1.63
CA GLU A 175 -17.87 -1.14 0.80
C GLU A 175 -18.24 -1.90 -0.47
N ILE A 176 -19.54 -2.05 -0.74
CA ILE A 176 -20.02 -2.63 -1.99
C ILE A 176 -20.08 -1.50 -3.02
N ASN A 177 -19.35 -1.67 -4.12
CA ASN A 177 -19.32 -0.69 -5.20
C ASN A 177 -19.43 -1.38 -6.57
N LYS A 178 -19.84 -0.62 -7.60
CA LYS A 178 -19.92 -1.10 -8.97
C LYS A 178 -18.60 -0.80 -9.68
N ILE A 179 -17.81 -1.84 -9.94
CA ILE A 179 -16.48 -1.74 -10.55
C ILE A 179 -16.44 -2.33 -11.95
N ILE A 180 -15.37 -2.00 -12.69
CA ILE A 180 -14.96 -2.68 -13.92
C ILE A 180 -14.05 -3.84 -13.52
N PRO A 181 -14.50 -5.11 -13.64
CA PRO A 181 -13.67 -6.25 -13.31
C PRO A 181 -12.55 -6.46 -14.33
N LEU A 182 -11.44 -7.05 -13.90
CA LEU A 182 -10.35 -7.47 -14.79
C LEU A 182 -10.66 -8.84 -15.40
N THR A 183 -10.51 -8.95 -16.72
CA THR A 183 -10.60 -10.25 -17.43
C THR A 183 -9.32 -11.06 -17.21
N ASP A 184 -9.41 -12.39 -17.30
CA ASP A 184 -8.25 -13.26 -17.17
C ASP A 184 -7.21 -12.98 -18.26
N GLU A 185 -7.65 -12.62 -19.47
CA GLU A 185 -6.78 -12.16 -20.56
C GLU A 185 -6.00 -10.90 -20.18
N THR A 186 -6.66 -9.91 -19.55
CA THR A 186 -5.99 -8.68 -19.10
C THR A 186 -4.96 -8.98 -18.02
N ILE A 187 -5.32 -9.83 -17.05
CA ILE A 187 -4.40 -10.24 -15.98
C ILE A 187 -3.20 -10.97 -16.59
N LEU A 188 -3.43 -11.98 -17.43
CA LEU A 188 -2.37 -12.76 -18.05
C LEU A 188 -1.42 -11.88 -18.87
N ASN A 189 -1.95 -10.96 -19.69
CA ASN A 189 -1.15 -10.03 -20.49
C ASN A 189 -0.29 -9.07 -19.64
N LEU A 190 -0.75 -8.75 -18.43
CA LEU A 190 -0.03 -7.88 -17.49
C LEU A 190 0.93 -8.65 -16.58
N MET A 191 0.90 -9.99 -16.54
CA MET A 191 1.87 -10.77 -15.77
C MET A 191 3.20 -10.90 -16.53
N PRO A 192 4.33 -10.47 -15.94
CA PRO A 192 5.62 -10.41 -16.64
C PRO A 192 6.30 -11.79 -16.68
N GLN A 193 6.14 -12.53 -17.78
CA GLN A 193 6.59 -13.93 -17.89
C GLN A 193 8.10 -14.10 -17.67
N ALA A 194 8.94 -13.22 -18.21
CA ALA A 194 10.39 -13.32 -18.05
C ALA A 194 10.83 -13.19 -16.57
N GLU A 195 10.18 -12.33 -15.81
CA GLU A 195 10.42 -12.12 -14.39
C GLU A 195 9.91 -13.29 -13.54
N ILE A 196 8.80 -13.92 -13.94
CA ILE A 196 8.29 -15.18 -13.34
C ILE A 196 9.30 -16.31 -13.57
N ASP A 197 9.80 -16.46 -14.80
CA ASP A 197 10.80 -17.47 -15.14
C ASP A 197 12.09 -17.23 -14.35
N ALA A 198 12.51 -15.97 -14.21
CA ALA A 198 13.66 -15.59 -13.40
C ALA A 198 13.45 -15.89 -11.91
N HIS A 199 12.24 -15.71 -11.36
CA HIS A 199 11.90 -16.12 -9.99
C HIS A 199 12.04 -17.63 -9.81
N ARG A 200 11.47 -18.41 -10.72
CA ARG A 200 11.58 -19.88 -10.74
C ARG A 200 13.03 -20.35 -10.86
N ALA A 201 13.84 -19.71 -11.69
CA ALA A 201 15.27 -20.01 -11.83
C ALA A 201 16.08 -19.77 -10.54
N ARG A 202 15.55 -18.96 -9.61
CA ARG A 202 16.14 -18.74 -8.28
C ARG A 202 15.55 -19.68 -7.22
N ALA A 203 14.75 -20.69 -7.56
CA ALA A 203 14.23 -21.63 -6.58
C ALA A 203 15.34 -22.45 -5.91
N LEU A 204 15.10 -22.89 -4.67
CA LEU A 204 15.86 -23.97 -4.06
C LEU A 204 15.56 -25.27 -4.81
N ASN A 205 16.58 -25.84 -5.44
CA ASN A 205 16.47 -27.08 -6.21
C ASN A 205 17.75 -27.92 -6.01
N PRO A 206 17.65 -29.22 -5.69
CA PRO A 206 18.83 -30.07 -5.50
C PRO A 206 19.71 -30.20 -6.74
N GLU A 207 19.18 -30.01 -7.95
CA GLU A 207 19.95 -30.06 -9.21
C GLU A 207 20.83 -28.82 -9.41
N HIS A 208 20.52 -27.71 -8.74
CA HIS A 208 21.30 -26.47 -8.76
C HIS A 208 21.23 -25.76 -7.38
N PRO A 209 21.85 -26.35 -6.35
CA PRO A 209 21.62 -25.97 -4.97
C PRO A 209 22.29 -24.64 -4.63
N VAL A 210 21.64 -23.86 -3.75
CA VAL A 210 22.16 -22.62 -3.17
C VAL A 210 21.89 -22.59 -1.67
N ILE A 211 22.71 -21.86 -0.92
CA ILE A 211 22.51 -21.62 0.51
C ILE A 211 21.89 -20.23 0.71
N ARG A 212 20.90 -20.12 1.59
CA ARG A 212 20.25 -18.86 1.97
C ARG A 212 20.03 -18.77 3.46
N GLY A 213 19.96 -17.55 3.97
CA GLY A 213 19.67 -17.32 5.39
C GLY A 213 20.79 -17.77 6.32
N THR A 214 22.05 -17.56 5.90
CA THR A 214 23.24 -17.81 6.71
C THR A 214 23.27 -16.94 7.96
N SER A 215 24.17 -17.30 8.88
CA SER A 215 24.62 -16.38 9.93
C SER A 215 25.78 -15.54 9.40
N ALA A 216 25.82 -14.25 9.73
CA ALA A 216 26.88 -13.33 9.33
C ALA A 216 27.41 -12.58 10.55
N ASN A 217 28.73 -12.41 10.59
CA ASN A 217 29.42 -11.64 11.62
C ASN A 217 29.45 -10.14 11.24
N PRO A 218 29.88 -9.25 12.16
CA PRO A 218 29.93 -7.81 11.89
C PRO A 218 30.84 -7.38 10.73
N ASP A 219 31.80 -8.23 10.33
CA ASP A 219 32.73 -8.01 9.23
C ASP A 219 32.07 -7.96 7.84
N THR A 220 30.96 -8.67 7.63
CA THR A 220 30.24 -8.72 6.35
C THR A 220 28.78 -8.30 6.39
N TYR A 221 28.16 -8.24 7.59
CA TYR A 221 26.72 -8.00 7.70
C TYR A 221 26.31 -6.65 7.13
N PHE A 222 27.04 -5.58 7.46
CA PHE A 222 26.67 -4.22 7.04
C PHE A 222 26.71 -4.08 5.51
N GLN A 223 27.81 -4.50 4.88
CA GLN A 223 27.99 -4.44 3.44
C GLN A 223 26.92 -5.26 2.70
N SER A 224 26.56 -6.42 3.24
CA SER A 224 25.51 -7.28 2.67
C SER A 224 24.11 -6.65 2.81
N ARG A 225 23.87 -5.89 3.88
CA ARG A 225 22.60 -5.18 4.07
C ARG A 225 22.44 -4.03 3.07
N GLU A 226 23.49 -3.23 2.88
CA GLU A 226 23.53 -2.11 1.93
C GLU A 226 23.55 -2.58 0.47
N ALA A 227 24.00 -3.80 0.19
CA ALA A 227 24.00 -4.36 -1.17
C ALA A 227 22.59 -4.42 -1.78
N THR A 228 21.53 -4.34 -0.99
CA THR A 228 20.14 -4.33 -1.50
C THR A 228 19.69 -2.97 -2.05
N ASN A 229 20.41 -1.88 -1.80
CA ASN A 229 20.00 -0.51 -2.15
C ASN A 229 19.62 -0.31 -3.64
N PRO A 230 20.34 -0.87 -4.63
CA PRO A 230 19.97 -0.71 -6.04
C PRO A 230 18.56 -1.22 -6.37
N TRP A 231 18.09 -2.27 -5.69
CA TRP A 231 16.73 -2.79 -5.87
C TRP A 231 15.69 -1.80 -5.35
N TYR A 232 15.91 -1.23 -4.17
CA TYR A 232 15.00 -0.25 -3.56
C TYR A 232 14.95 1.06 -4.33
N ASN A 233 16.09 1.52 -4.84
CA ASN A 233 16.18 2.75 -5.65
C ASN A 233 15.35 2.64 -6.93
N ALA A 234 15.18 1.44 -7.49
CA ALA A 234 14.43 1.22 -8.73
C ALA A 234 12.93 0.94 -8.51
N VAL A 235 12.45 0.73 -7.28
CA VAL A 235 11.05 0.33 -7.03
C VAL A 235 10.06 1.38 -7.52
N TYR A 236 10.35 2.68 -7.32
CA TYR A 236 9.45 3.75 -7.78
C TYR A 236 9.19 3.61 -9.28
N ASP A 237 10.25 3.51 -10.08
CA ASP A 237 10.17 3.41 -11.54
C ASP A 237 9.44 2.14 -11.96
N HIS A 238 9.65 1.01 -11.26
CA HIS A 238 8.93 -0.23 -11.51
C HIS A 238 7.43 -0.15 -11.19
N VAL A 239 7.05 0.62 -10.17
CA VAL A 239 5.63 0.88 -9.85
C VAL A 239 5.00 1.79 -10.89
N GLU A 240 5.70 2.86 -11.29
CA GLU A 240 5.24 3.76 -12.35
C GLU A 240 5.05 3.03 -13.68
N GLU A 241 6.00 2.16 -14.05
CA GLU A 241 5.88 1.31 -15.24
C GLU A 241 4.70 0.34 -15.14
N ALA A 242 4.49 -0.27 -13.97
CA ALA A 242 3.35 -1.16 -13.74
C ALA A 242 2.01 -0.42 -13.83
N MET A 243 1.92 0.79 -13.27
CA MET A 243 0.74 1.66 -13.39
C MET A 243 0.51 2.09 -14.84
N LYS A 244 1.56 2.46 -15.58
CA LYS A 244 1.46 2.80 -17.00
C LYS A 244 0.96 1.63 -17.83
N ALA A 245 1.57 0.44 -17.69
CA ALA A 245 1.15 -0.75 -18.41
C ALA A 245 -0.32 -1.11 -18.11
N PHE A 246 -0.73 -0.97 -16.85
CA PHE A 246 -2.11 -1.14 -16.44
C PHE A 246 -3.05 -0.12 -17.12
N GLY A 247 -2.66 1.15 -17.17
CA GLY A 247 -3.41 2.20 -17.85
C GLY A 247 -3.53 1.98 -19.35
N ASP A 248 -2.47 1.53 -20.01
CA ASP A 248 -2.48 1.20 -21.44
C ASP A 248 -3.45 0.02 -21.73
N ALA A 249 -3.54 -0.96 -20.85
CA ALA A 249 -4.40 -2.13 -21.01
C ALA A 249 -5.87 -1.87 -20.64
N THR A 250 -6.15 -0.95 -19.70
CA THR A 250 -7.47 -0.83 -19.08
C THR A 250 -8.13 0.55 -19.23
N GLY A 251 -7.37 1.56 -19.68
CA GLY A 251 -7.78 2.96 -19.73
C GLY A 251 -7.76 3.68 -18.38
N ARG A 252 -7.46 3.01 -17.26
CA ARG A 252 -7.42 3.61 -15.91
C ARG A 252 -6.00 3.96 -15.53
N GLN A 253 -5.72 5.26 -15.49
CA GLN A 253 -4.38 5.81 -15.26
C GLN A 253 -4.15 6.09 -13.78
N TYR A 254 -2.95 5.75 -13.31
CA TYR A 254 -2.54 5.97 -11.92
C TYR A 254 -1.11 6.50 -11.86
N GLN A 255 -0.79 7.24 -10.80
CA GLN A 255 0.59 7.61 -10.44
C GLN A 255 0.89 7.29 -8.96
N PRO A 256 2.16 7.04 -8.60
CA PRO A 256 2.55 6.83 -7.20
C PRO A 256 2.16 7.98 -6.26
N PHE A 257 2.22 9.22 -6.78
CA PHE A 257 1.73 10.43 -6.15
C PHE A 257 0.83 11.17 -7.14
N GLU A 258 -0.39 11.50 -6.75
CA GLU A 258 -1.37 12.17 -7.61
C GLU A 258 -1.85 13.46 -6.98
N TYR A 259 -1.95 14.52 -7.76
CA TYR A 259 -2.53 15.77 -7.31
C TYR A 259 -3.93 15.97 -7.91
N TYR A 260 -4.86 16.44 -7.09
CA TYR A 260 -6.21 16.82 -7.50
C TYR A 260 -6.58 18.17 -6.89
N GLY A 261 -7.02 19.12 -7.71
CA GLY A 261 -7.46 20.44 -7.24
C GLY A 261 -6.99 21.57 -8.15
N HIS A 262 -6.98 22.79 -7.61
CA HIS A 262 -6.60 23.99 -8.36
C HIS A 262 -5.13 23.90 -8.80
N PRO A 263 -4.76 24.16 -10.08
CA PRO A 263 -3.37 24.05 -10.54
C PRO A 263 -2.42 25.05 -9.85
N GLN A 264 -2.99 26.11 -9.27
CA GLN A 264 -2.29 27.10 -8.45
C GLN A 264 -2.80 27.10 -6.99
N ALA A 265 -3.02 25.92 -6.40
CA ALA A 265 -3.49 25.84 -5.02
C ALA A 265 -2.52 26.50 -4.04
N GLU A 266 -3.08 27.14 -3.01
CA GLU A 266 -2.34 27.78 -1.92
C GLU A 266 -2.39 26.92 -0.64
N ARG A 267 -3.45 26.11 -0.49
CA ARG A 267 -3.69 25.20 0.64
C ARG A 267 -3.91 23.78 0.13
N VAL A 268 -3.15 22.82 0.64
CA VAL A 268 -3.24 21.41 0.20
C VAL A 268 -3.37 20.45 1.39
N ILE A 269 -4.21 19.42 1.24
CA ILE A 269 -4.22 18.25 2.13
C ILE A 269 -3.35 17.15 1.51
N ILE A 270 -2.53 16.46 2.31
CA ILE A 270 -1.75 15.29 1.86
C ILE A 270 -2.17 14.10 2.71
N MET A 271 -2.60 13.01 2.06
CA MET A 271 -3.10 11.83 2.78
C MET A 271 -3.12 10.55 1.94
N MET A 272 -3.52 9.45 2.59
CA MET A 272 -3.59 8.10 2.04
C MET A 272 -4.97 7.47 2.32
N GLY A 273 -5.36 6.48 1.53
CA GLY A 273 -6.54 5.66 1.79
C GLY A 273 -7.89 6.34 1.50
N SER A 274 -8.95 5.77 2.05
CA SER A 274 -10.33 5.94 1.57
C SER A 274 -10.90 7.36 1.72
N ALA A 275 -10.33 8.15 2.63
CA ALA A 275 -10.78 9.51 2.87
C ALA A 275 -10.42 10.48 1.73
N LEU A 276 -9.59 10.04 0.77
CA LEU A 276 -9.31 10.77 -0.46
C LEU A 276 -10.58 11.09 -1.25
N GLY A 277 -11.52 10.15 -1.38
CA GLY A 277 -12.78 10.38 -2.09
C GLY A 277 -13.60 11.52 -1.48
N THR A 278 -13.70 11.57 -0.14
CA THR A 278 -14.37 12.67 0.58
C THR A 278 -13.61 13.99 0.44
N CYS A 279 -12.28 13.96 0.40
CA CYS A 279 -11.48 15.16 0.17
C CYS A 279 -11.68 15.72 -1.24
N GLU A 280 -11.76 14.87 -2.26
CA GLU A 280 -12.02 15.29 -3.64
C GLU A 280 -13.39 15.97 -3.77
N GLU A 281 -14.44 15.38 -3.18
CA GLU A 281 -15.80 15.96 -3.17
C GLU A 281 -15.83 17.36 -2.52
N VAL A 282 -15.11 17.54 -1.42
CA VAL A 282 -15.02 18.86 -0.77
C VAL A 282 -14.14 19.82 -1.55
N VAL A 283 -13.05 19.35 -2.16
CA VAL A 283 -12.22 20.17 -3.05
C VAL A 283 -13.08 20.69 -4.21
N ASP A 284 -13.91 19.86 -4.84
CA ASP A 284 -14.80 20.28 -5.94
C ASP A 284 -15.73 21.43 -5.51
N GLU A 285 -16.38 21.32 -4.35
CA GLU A 285 -17.25 22.37 -3.83
C GLU A 285 -16.48 23.66 -3.52
N LEU A 286 -15.26 23.56 -2.99
CA LEU A 286 -14.41 24.72 -2.71
C LEU A 286 -13.89 25.38 -3.99
N LEU A 287 -13.61 24.60 -5.04
CA LEU A 287 -13.23 25.12 -6.36
C LEU A 287 -14.38 25.90 -7.01
N ILE A 288 -15.62 25.42 -6.91
CA ILE A 288 -16.82 26.14 -7.39
C ILE A 288 -16.95 27.51 -6.70
N ARG A 289 -16.53 27.61 -5.42
CA ARG A 289 -16.50 28.86 -4.65
C ARG A 289 -15.29 29.75 -4.93
N GLY A 290 -14.41 29.34 -5.85
CA GLY A 290 -13.21 30.08 -6.23
C GLY A 290 -12.05 29.94 -5.26
N GLU A 291 -12.08 28.96 -4.34
CA GLU A 291 -10.95 28.71 -3.44
C GLU A 291 -9.83 27.94 -4.13
N LYS A 292 -8.58 28.36 -3.89
CA LYS A 292 -7.38 27.71 -4.41
C LYS A 292 -6.91 26.58 -3.49
N VAL A 293 -7.61 25.45 -3.54
CA VAL A 293 -7.32 24.27 -2.72
C VAL A 293 -7.02 23.03 -3.55
N GLY A 294 -6.41 22.04 -2.93
CA GLY A 294 -6.22 20.72 -3.52
C GLY A 294 -5.90 19.63 -2.50
N VAL A 295 -5.77 18.41 -3.00
CA VAL A 295 -5.37 17.22 -2.26
C VAL A 295 -4.27 16.48 -3.04
N LEU A 296 -3.23 16.06 -2.33
CA LEU A 296 -2.19 15.15 -2.85
C LEU A 296 -2.43 13.75 -2.28
N LYS A 297 -2.69 12.82 -3.19
CA LYS A 297 -2.95 11.40 -2.93
C LYS A 297 -1.62 10.66 -2.91
N VAL A 298 -1.30 10.03 -1.79
CA VAL A 298 -0.12 9.17 -1.66
C VAL A 298 -0.55 7.72 -1.91
N ARG A 299 -0.14 7.15 -3.05
CA ARG A 299 -0.43 5.75 -3.40
C ARG A 299 0.73 4.86 -2.99
N LEU A 300 1.94 5.18 -3.44
CA LEU A 300 3.16 4.47 -3.04
C LEU A 300 3.75 5.15 -1.80
N PHE A 301 3.48 4.59 -0.62
CA PHE A 301 4.02 5.10 0.65
C PHE A 301 5.47 4.65 0.89
N ARG A 302 5.82 3.43 0.46
CA ARG A 302 7.20 2.92 0.53
C ARG A 302 7.61 2.23 -0.78
N PRO A 303 8.83 2.46 -1.28
CA PRO A 303 9.75 3.51 -0.84
C PRO A 303 9.18 4.91 -1.12
N PHE A 304 9.46 5.85 -0.22
CA PHE A 304 8.93 7.21 -0.31
C PHE A 304 9.85 8.05 -1.20
N SER A 305 9.38 8.48 -2.37
CA SER A 305 10.15 9.37 -3.24
C SER A 305 9.83 10.83 -2.98
N ALA A 306 10.68 11.51 -2.21
CA ALA A 306 10.57 12.96 -1.96
C ALA A 306 10.53 13.76 -3.28
N LYS A 307 11.39 13.40 -4.24
CA LYS A 307 11.44 14.01 -5.57
C LYS A 307 10.07 13.99 -6.25
N HIS A 308 9.43 12.82 -6.32
CA HIS A 308 8.16 12.67 -7.05
C HIS A 308 6.97 13.26 -6.29
N LEU A 309 6.97 13.23 -4.95
CA LEU A 309 6.01 13.96 -4.13
C LEU A 309 6.07 15.47 -4.43
N LEU A 310 7.28 16.04 -4.44
CA LEU A 310 7.49 17.48 -4.66
C LEU A 310 7.10 17.90 -6.08
N GLN A 311 7.38 17.07 -7.08
CA GLN A 311 6.96 17.31 -8.48
C GLN A 311 5.44 17.30 -8.65
N ALA A 312 4.72 16.48 -7.88
CA ALA A 312 3.26 16.47 -7.91
C ALA A 312 2.62 17.68 -7.19
N LEU A 313 3.35 18.36 -6.31
CA LEU A 313 2.83 19.45 -5.49
C LEU A 313 2.99 20.82 -6.20
N PRO A 314 1.93 21.63 -6.36
CA PRO A 314 2.07 22.95 -6.96
C PRO A 314 3.06 23.86 -6.21
N GLU A 315 3.84 24.64 -6.96
CA GLU A 315 4.83 25.57 -6.38
C GLU A 315 4.16 26.68 -5.55
N THR A 316 2.91 27.02 -5.88
CA THR A 316 2.12 28.06 -5.20
C THR A 316 1.67 27.68 -3.79
N VAL A 317 1.85 26.42 -3.39
CA VAL A 317 1.40 25.94 -2.07
C VAL A 317 2.14 26.66 -0.95
N ARG A 318 1.38 27.27 -0.04
CA ARG A 318 1.88 28.00 1.13
C ARG A 318 1.50 27.32 2.45
N ALA A 319 0.45 26.50 2.47
CA ALA A 319 0.03 25.78 3.67
C ALA A 319 -0.39 24.34 3.34
N ILE A 320 0.05 23.39 4.18
CA ILE A 320 -0.17 21.96 4.00
C ILE A 320 -0.73 21.37 5.30
N ALA A 321 -1.77 20.55 5.19
CA ALA A 321 -2.20 19.65 6.26
C ALA A 321 -1.90 18.21 5.86
N VAL A 322 -1.07 17.51 6.62
CA VAL A 322 -0.83 16.08 6.43
C VAL A 322 -1.74 15.31 7.37
N LEU A 323 -2.52 14.39 6.83
CA LEU A 323 -3.49 13.60 7.60
C LEU A 323 -3.03 12.14 7.70
N ASP A 324 -2.80 11.71 8.93
CA ASP A 324 -2.41 10.36 9.27
C ASP A 324 -3.58 9.60 9.89
N ARG A 325 -3.85 8.39 9.37
CA ARG A 325 -4.86 7.48 9.92
C ARG A 325 -4.26 6.56 10.98
N THR A 326 -3.38 7.07 11.81
CA THR A 326 -2.72 6.32 12.89
C THR A 326 -2.40 7.23 14.07
N LYS A 327 -1.95 6.66 15.19
CA LYS A 327 -1.41 7.38 16.32
C LYS A 327 -0.16 6.67 16.83
N GLU A 328 0.95 7.39 16.91
CA GLU A 328 2.18 6.95 17.57
C GLU A 328 2.37 7.71 18.90
N PRO A 329 1.95 7.16 20.06
CA PRO A 329 2.07 7.85 21.33
C PRO A 329 3.52 8.20 21.67
N GLY A 330 3.80 9.49 21.93
CA GLY A 330 5.13 9.97 22.28
C GLY A 330 6.04 10.31 21.09
N ALA A 331 5.63 9.99 19.86
CA ALA A 331 6.35 10.42 18.67
C ALA A 331 6.24 11.94 18.45
N GLN A 332 7.21 12.52 17.73
CA GLN A 332 7.18 13.94 17.37
C GLN A 332 6.00 14.28 16.44
N ALA A 333 5.63 13.33 15.59
CA ALA A 333 4.47 13.34 14.73
C ALA A 333 4.22 11.93 14.16
N GLU A 334 3.11 11.78 13.44
CA GLU A 334 2.76 10.55 12.74
C GLU A 334 3.59 10.32 11.45
N PRO A 335 3.66 9.08 10.93
CA PRO A 335 4.61 8.69 9.89
C PRO A 335 4.56 9.51 8.60
N LEU A 336 3.36 9.73 8.03
CA LEU A 336 3.26 10.46 6.77
C LEU A 336 3.64 11.92 6.95
N TYR A 337 3.21 12.53 8.07
CA TYR A 337 3.66 13.88 8.42
C TYR A 337 5.19 13.98 8.47
N LEU A 338 5.87 13.02 9.11
CA LEU A 338 7.33 13.04 9.22
C LEU A 338 8.01 12.94 7.85
N ASP A 339 7.53 12.06 6.96
CA ASP A 339 8.09 11.91 5.62
C ASP A 339 7.88 13.18 4.76
N VAL A 340 6.67 13.74 4.79
CA VAL A 340 6.35 14.98 4.05
C VAL A 340 7.15 16.16 4.59
N MET A 341 7.22 16.33 5.91
CA MET A 341 7.98 17.42 6.52
C MET A 341 9.47 17.30 6.21
N THR A 342 10.02 16.08 6.21
CA THR A 342 11.42 15.83 5.83
C THR A 342 11.66 16.21 4.37
N ALA A 343 10.82 15.73 3.45
CA ALA A 343 10.93 16.06 2.02
C ALA A 343 10.87 17.57 1.75
N LEU A 344 9.94 18.29 2.40
CA LEU A 344 9.81 19.74 2.25
C LEU A 344 11.00 20.50 2.85
N ALA A 345 11.48 20.09 4.03
CA ALA A 345 12.59 20.74 4.72
C ALA A 345 13.92 20.55 3.96
N GLU A 346 14.19 19.35 3.47
CA GLU A 346 15.38 19.06 2.68
C GLU A 346 15.37 19.83 1.36
N ALA A 347 14.25 19.83 0.63
CA ALA A 347 14.12 20.58 -0.62
C ALA A 347 14.32 22.09 -0.41
N PHE A 348 13.82 22.65 0.68
CA PHE A 348 14.06 24.05 1.03
C PHE A 348 15.54 24.31 1.37
N ASN A 349 16.15 23.46 2.21
CA ASN A 349 17.55 23.61 2.61
C ASN A 349 18.53 23.44 1.44
N ASN A 350 18.18 22.60 0.46
CA ASN A 350 18.97 22.38 -0.76
C ASN A 350 18.73 23.45 -1.84
N GLY A 351 17.76 24.36 -1.64
CA GLY A 351 17.38 25.37 -2.64
C GLY A 351 16.58 24.83 -3.82
N GLU A 352 16.08 23.59 -3.75
CA GLU A 352 15.16 23.00 -4.73
C GLU A 352 13.77 23.63 -4.66
N ARG A 353 13.43 24.26 -3.53
CA ARG A 353 12.18 24.99 -3.32
C ARG A 353 12.43 26.33 -2.64
N GLU A 354 11.88 27.41 -3.18
CA GLU A 354 12.09 28.77 -2.67
C GLU A 354 11.47 28.99 -1.27
N THR A 355 10.38 28.30 -0.96
CA THR A 355 9.66 28.48 0.31
C THR A 355 9.34 27.15 0.96
N LEU A 356 9.51 27.09 2.28
CA LEU A 356 9.00 26.00 3.12
C LEU A 356 7.52 26.26 3.49
N PRO A 357 6.54 25.52 2.94
CA PRO A 357 5.14 25.73 3.26
C PRO A 357 4.87 25.45 4.73
N ARG A 358 3.97 26.23 5.33
CA ARG A 358 3.52 25.99 6.70
C ARG A 358 2.80 24.65 6.77
N THR A 359 3.36 23.68 7.49
CA THR A 359 2.88 22.30 7.50
C THR A 359 2.36 21.89 8.88
N ILE A 360 1.09 21.51 8.94
CA ILE A 360 0.41 21.01 10.16
C ILE A 360 0.07 19.52 10.04
N GLY A 361 0.01 18.82 11.17
CA GLY A 361 -0.29 17.38 11.23
C GLY A 361 -1.62 17.11 11.89
N GLY A 362 -2.48 16.32 11.24
CA GLY A 362 -3.78 15.91 11.75
C GLY A 362 -3.87 14.40 11.84
N ARG A 363 -4.50 13.89 12.90
CA ARG A 363 -4.97 12.50 12.94
C ARG A 363 -6.45 12.44 12.65
N TYR A 364 -6.86 11.43 11.90
CA TYR A 364 -8.27 11.21 11.58
C TYR A 364 -8.60 9.72 11.59
N GLY A 365 -9.90 9.40 11.61
CA GLY A 365 -10.39 8.10 11.15
C GLY A 365 -9.92 6.86 11.91
N LEU A 366 -9.34 7.01 13.11
CA LEU A 366 -8.89 5.89 13.94
C LEU A 366 -10.07 4.96 14.23
N SER A 367 -9.87 3.65 14.08
CA SER A 367 -10.93 2.66 14.30
C SER A 367 -12.23 2.97 13.55
N SER A 368 -12.14 3.29 12.26
CA SER A 368 -13.26 3.69 11.39
C SER A 368 -14.11 4.83 11.93
N LYS A 369 -13.52 5.73 12.74
CA LYS A 369 -14.18 6.99 13.09
C LYS A 369 -14.56 7.72 11.80
N GLU A 370 -15.81 8.18 11.72
CA GLU A 370 -16.31 8.84 10.51
C GLU A 370 -15.46 10.06 10.15
N PHE A 371 -15.14 10.20 8.87
CA PHE A 371 -14.44 11.34 8.29
C PHE A 371 -15.26 11.85 7.11
N GLY A 372 -16.24 12.70 7.40
CA GLY A 372 -17.15 13.26 6.41
C GLY A 372 -16.73 14.65 5.90
N PRO A 373 -17.50 15.25 4.97
CA PRO A 373 -17.18 16.55 4.37
C PRO A 373 -16.90 17.68 5.37
N ALA A 374 -17.64 17.72 6.49
CA ALA A 374 -17.43 18.72 7.55
C ALA A 374 -16.04 18.63 8.20
N CYS A 375 -15.47 17.42 8.28
CA CYS A 375 -14.11 17.20 8.79
C CYS A 375 -13.08 17.81 7.84
N VAL A 376 -13.20 17.53 6.53
CA VAL A 376 -12.32 18.10 5.50
C VAL A 376 -12.40 19.63 5.48
N LEU A 377 -13.61 20.18 5.55
CA LEU A 377 -13.81 21.62 5.61
C LEU A 377 -13.16 22.23 6.86
N ALA A 378 -13.25 21.56 8.01
CA ALA A 378 -12.57 22.00 9.23
C ALA A 378 -11.04 22.03 9.06
N VAL A 379 -10.46 21.08 8.33
CA VAL A 379 -9.02 21.06 8.01
C VAL A 379 -8.63 22.25 7.12
N PHE A 380 -9.36 22.51 6.04
CA PHE A 380 -9.09 23.68 5.19
C PHE A 380 -9.29 25.01 5.93
N ASN A 381 -10.30 25.11 6.78
CA ASN A 381 -10.52 26.27 7.64
C ASN A 381 -9.36 26.47 8.62
N GLU A 382 -8.84 25.40 9.21
CA GLU A 382 -7.67 25.48 10.08
C GLU A 382 -6.45 25.98 9.31
N LEU A 383 -6.21 25.51 8.07
CA LEU A 383 -5.13 26.00 7.21
C LEU A 383 -5.22 27.50 6.88
N SER A 384 -6.42 28.07 6.84
CA SER A 384 -6.65 29.51 6.60
C SER A 384 -6.36 30.39 7.82
N ARG A 385 -6.17 29.82 9.02
CA ARG A 385 -5.92 30.61 10.23
C ARG A 385 -4.54 31.24 10.20
N ALA A 386 -4.40 32.42 10.83
CA ALA A 386 -3.11 33.07 11.02
C ALA A 386 -2.14 32.20 11.85
N LYS A 387 -2.67 31.50 12.87
CA LYS A 387 -1.93 30.58 13.75
C LYS A 387 -2.68 29.24 13.83
N PRO A 388 -2.49 28.33 12.84
CA PRO A 388 -3.13 27.03 12.88
C PRO A 388 -2.56 26.16 14.00
N LYS A 389 -3.34 25.21 14.49
CA LYS A 389 -2.92 24.18 15.41
C LYS A 389 -1.85 23.31 14.73
N PRO A 390 -0.63 23.20 15.29
CA PRO A 390 0.43 22.41 14.66
C PRO A 390 0.11 20.91 14.65
N ARG A 391 -0.63 20.44 15.66
CA ARG A 391 -1.10 19.06 15.81
C ARG A 391 -2.57 19.08 16.18
N PHE A 392 -3.39 18.32 15.49
CA PHE A 392 -4.83 18.26 15.75
C PHE A 392 -5.40 16.84 15.53
N THR A 393 -6.67 16.69 15.86
CA THR A 393 -7.48 15.49 15.59
C THR A 393 -8.77 15.93 14.94
N VAL A 394 -9.30 15.16 14.01
CA VAL A 394 -10.56 15.44 13.33
C VAL A 394 -11.38 14.18 13.13
#